data_AF-A0A6L6IFH3-F1
#
_entry.id   AF-A0A6L6IFH3-F1
#
_cell.length_a   1.000
_cell.length_b   1.000
_cell.length_c   1.000
_cell.angle_alpha   90.00
_cell.angle_beta   90.00
_cell.angle_gamma   90.00
#
_symmetry.space_group_name_H-M   'P 1'
#
loop_
_entity.id
_entity.type
_entity.pdbx_description
1 polymer ?
#
loop_
_entity_poly.entity_id
_entity_poly.type
_entity_poly.pdbx_seq_one_letter_code
_entity_poly.pdbx_strand_id
1 'polypeptide(L)'
;MRWLILLLFWSQLLAAQSQAVIFIDSSQPLQARLVADVNKMLFFSPTLRADLSVQVFDINKQSFPFSGTLRYVRDSAGKAISQYRPQGLPYLICLNEKTEQLRIALKNKEQLCLCVKKC
;
A
#
# COMPACT_ATOMS: atom_id res chain seq x y z
N MET A 1 -5.80 -44.14 -18.78
CA MET A 1 -5.45 -42.70 -18.83
C MET A 1 -6.72 -41.88 -18.56
N ARG A 2 -7.12 -41.70 -17.29
CA ARG A 2 -8.39 -41.04 -16.94
C ARG A 2 -8.32 -40.27 -15.61
N TRP A 3 -7.13 -39.81 -15.25
CA TRP A 3 -6.79 -39.32 -13.91
C TRP A 3 -5.94 -38.03 -13.94
N LEU A 4 -6.19 -37.14 -14.91
CA LEU A 4 -5.40 -35.91 -15.09
C LEU A 4 -6.22 -34.62 -15.13
N ILE A 5 -7.54 -34.67 -14.88
CA ILE A 5 -8.43 -33.50 -15.00
C ILE A 5 -8.73 -32.85 -13.64
N LEU A 6 -8.40 -33.48 -12.51
CA LEU A 6 -8.79 -33.02 -11.17
C LEU A 6 -7.89 -31.93 -10.55
N LEU A 7 -6.76 -31.56 -11.17
CA LEU A 7 -5.81 -30.58 -10.60
C LEU A 7 -5.98 -29.14 -11.11
N LEU A 8 -6.90 -28.89 -12.06
CA LEU A 8 -7.08 -27.57 -12.68
C LEU A 8 -8.10 -26.65 -11.99
N PHE A 9 -8.77 -27.10 -10.92
CA PHE A 9 -9.83 -26.33 -10.26
C PHE A 9 -9.46 -25.68 -8.93
N TRP A 10 -8.19 -25.78 -8.47
CA TRP A 10 -7.78 -25.20 -7.18
C TRP A 10 -7.10 -23.83 -7.24
N SER A 11 -6.96 -23.22 -8.41
CA SER A 11 -6.24 -21.95 -8.59
C SER A 11 -7.10 -20.69 -8.42
N GLN A 12 -8.42 -20.79 -8.15
CA GLN A 12 -9.33 -19.62 -8.21
C GLN A 12 -9.75 -19.01 -6.86
N LEU A 13 -9.11 -19.36 -5.74
CA LEU A 13 -9.50 -18.84 -4.42
C LEU A 13 -8.44 -17.96 -3.74
N LEU A 14 -7.53 -17.35 -4.51
CA LEU A 14 -6.79 -16.19 -4.02
C LEU A 14 -7.71 -14.97 -4.19
N ALA A 15 -8.52 -14.70 -3.16
CA ALA A 15 -9.21 -13.43 -3.04
C ALA A 15 -8.19 -12.30 -3.21
N ALA A 16 -8.40 -11.43 -4.21
CA ALA A 16 -7.45 -10.37 -4.46
C ALA A 16 -7.43 -9.40 -3.29
N GLN A 17 -6.25 -9.28 -2.69
CA GLN A 17 -6.01 -8.36 -1.60
C GLN A 17 -6.07 -6.92 -2.14
N SER A 18 -6.75 -6.03 -1.42
CA SER A 18 -6.72 -4.61 -1.76
C SER A 18 -5.32 -4.05 -1.51
N GLN A 19 -4.91 -3.05 -2.28
CA GLN A 19 -3.59 -2.44 -2.14
C GLN A 19 -3.71 -0.93 -1.90
N ALA A 20 -3.06 -0.43 -0.86
CA ALA A 20 -2.82 0.99 -0.65
C ALA A 20 -1.41 1.34 -1.13
N VAL A 21 -1.31 2.27 -2.08
CA VAL A 21 -0.06 2.87 -2.53
C VAL A 21 0.01 4.28 -1.96
N ILE A 22 1.03 4.54 -1.16
CA ILE A 22 1.25 5.80 -0.48
C ILE A 22 2.49 6.46 -1.05
N PHE A 23 2.39 7.75 -1.36
CA PHE A 23 3.53 8.58 -1.77
C PHE A 23 3.83 9.60 -0.68
N ILE A 24 5.10 9.70 -0.29
CA ILE A 24 5.58 10.67 0.69
C ILE A 24 6.94 11.27 0.29
N ASP A 25 7.28 12.33 1.00
CA ASP A 25 8.63 12.87 1.15
C ASP A 25 9.02 12.82 2.63
N SER A 26 9.84 11.83 3.01
CA SER A 26 10.27 11.64 4.40
C SER A 26 11.22 12.73 4.92
N SER A 27 11.70 13.64 4.06
CA SER A 27 12.43 14.83 4.52
C SER A 27 11.51 15.77 5.32
N GLN A 28 10.19 15.64 5.14
CA GLN A 28 9.18 16.35 5.91
C GLN A 28 8.79 15.52 7.15
N PRO A 29 9.07 15.99 8.38
CA PRO A 29 8.87 15.20 9.60
C PRO A 29 7.42 14.72 9.80
N LEU A 30 6.43 15.52 9.39
CA LEU A 30 5.02 15.16 9.49
C LEU A 30 4.67 13.95 8.59
N GLN A 31 5.26 13.86 7.40
CA GLN A 31 5.02 12.72 6.50
C GLN A 31 5.73 11.45 6.99
N ALA A 32 6.94 11.58 7.53
CA ALA A 32 7.63 10.45 8.17
C ALA A 32 6.83 9.92 9.37
N ARG A 33 6.28 10.80 10.21
CA ARG A 33 5.41 10.44 11.34
C ARG A 33 4.13 9.74 10.88
N LEU A 34 3.50 10.24 9.82
CA LEU A 34 2.31 9.62 9.24
C LEU A 34 2.58 8.16 8.81
N VAL A 35 3.72 7.89 8.17
CA VAL A 35 4.10 6.50 7.80
C VAL A 35 4.35 5.63 9.02
N ALA A 36 4.96 6.18 10.07
CA ALA A 36 5.14 5.46 11.34
C ALA A 36 3.79 5.10 11.99
N ASP A 37 2.85 6.02 11.97
CA ASP A 37 1.50 5.83 12.49
C ASP A 37 0.71 4.78 11.68
N VAL A 38 0.86 4.77 10.35
CA VAL A 38 0.33 3.73 9.47
C VAL A 38 0.94 2.37 9.80
N ASN A 39 2.27 2.28 9.92
CA ASN A 39 2.95 1.03 10.27
C ASN A 39 2.48 0.48 11.62
N LYS A 40 2.30 1.37 12.61
CA LYS A 40 1.79 1.04 13.93
C LYS A 40 0.36 0.49 13.84
N MET A 41 -0.52 1.13 13.07
CA MET A 41 -1.89 0.68 12.87
C MET A 41 -1.95 -0.71 12.23
N LEU A 42 -1.13 -0.95 11.20
CA LEU A 42 -1.03 -2.26 10.55
C LEU A 42 -0.51 -3.32 11.52
N PHE A 43 0.51 -3.01 12.30
CA PHE A 43 1.07 -3.93 13.30
C PHE A 43 -0.01 -4.42 14.28
N PHE A 44 -0.81 -3.50 14.83
CA PHE A 44 -1.86 -3.81 15.81
C PHE A 44 -3.18 -4.32 15.20
N SER A 45 -3.36 -4.29 13.88
CA SER A 45 -4.57 -4.81 13.22
C SER A 45 -4.25 -5.97 12.27
N PRO A 46 -4.20 -7.22 12.79
CA PRO A 46 -4.06 -8.41 11.95
C PRO A 46 -5.13 -8.51 10.87
N THR A 47 -6.37 -8.10 11.17
CA THR A 47 -7.49 -8.09 10.21
C THR A 47 -7.20 -7.15 9.04
N LEU A 48 -6.76 -5.92 9.32
CA LEU A 48 -6.41 -4.97 8.25
C LEU A 48 -5.25 -5.50 7.39
N ARG A 49 -4.25 -6.16 8.01
CA ARG A 49 -3.14 -6.77 7.26
C ARG A 49 -3.55 -7.96 6.40
N ALA A 50 -4.61 -8.67 6.75
CA ALA A 50 -5.16 -9.74 5.92
C ALA A 50 -5.83 -9.18 4.67
N ASP A 51 -6.50 -8.04 4.79
CA ASP A 51 -7.31 -7.47 3.69
C ASP A 51 -6.59 -6.40 2.86
N LEU A 52 -5.53 -5.79 3.39
CA LEU A 52 -4.81 -4.66 2.80
C LEU A 52 -3.30 -4.84 2.77
N SER A 53 -2.73 -4.81 1.56
CA SER A 53 -1.29 -4.62 1.35
C SER A 53 -0.97 -3.13 1.28
N VAL A 54 0.03 -2.66 2.03
CA VAL A 54 0.45 -1.26 2.04
C VAL A 54 1.84 -1.11 1.48
N GLN A 55 1.98 -0.33 0.40
CA GLN A 55 3.25 0.02 -0.21
C GLN A 55 3.48 1.54 -0.10
N VAL A 56 4.65 1.92 0.41
CA VAL A 56 5.05 3.32 0.55
C VAL A 56 6.20 3.60 -0.40
N PHE A 57 6.03 4.58 -1.28
CA PHE A 57 7.09 5.15 -2.10
C PHE A 57 7.52 6.49 -1.49
N ASP A 58 8.81 6.58 -1.17
CA ASP A 58 9.39 7.80 -0.61
C ASP A 58 10.37 8.43 -1.59
N ILE A 59 10.10 9.69 -1.97
CA ILE A 59 10.93 10.43 -2.92
C ILE A 59 12.21 11.00 -2.31
N ASN A 60 12.32 11.00 -0.98
CA ASN A 60 13.52 11.48 -0.32
C ASN A 60 14.71 10.56 -0.63
N LYS A 61 15.76 11.14 -1.25
CA LYS A 61 16.97 10.42 -1.67
C LYS A 61 17.80 9.92 -0.49
N GLN A 62 17.71 10.58 0.66
CA GLN A 62 18.49 10.30 1.86
C GLN A 62 17.71 9.49 2.91
N SER A 63 16.53 9.00 2.56
CA SER A 63 15.67 8.35 3.54
C SER A 63 16.22 7.04 4.08
N PHE A 64 16.02 6.80 5.36
CA PHE A 64 16.32 5.50 5.95
C PHE A 64 15.16 4.53 5.69
N PRO A 65 15.46 3.25 5.43
CA PRO A 65 14.40 2.26 5.25
C PRO A 65 13.56 2.13 6.52
N PHE A 66 12.24 2.09 6.35
CA PHE A 66 11.31 1.81 7.42
C PHE A 66 11.23 0.30 7.66
N SER A 67 11.22 -0.14 8.93
CA SER A 67 11.00 -1.54 9.29
C SER A 67 9.56 -1.75 9.76
N GLY A 68 8.94 -2.85 9.35
CA GLY A 68 7.59 -3.21 9.82
C GLY A 68 6.74 -3.96 8.81
N THR A 69 5.43 -3.74 8.91
CA THR A 69 4.41 -4.49 8.16
C THR A 69 4.07 -3.87 6.82
N LEU A 70 4.38 -2.59 6.62
CA LEU A 70 4.30 -1.97 5.29
C LEU A 70 5.54 -2.26 4.45
N ARG A 71 5.36 -2.26 3.12
CA ARG A 71 6.45 -2.37 2.16
C ARG A 71 6.98 -0.97 1.83
N TYR A 72 8.14 -0.63 2.38
CA TYR A 72 8.81 0.64 2.11
C TYR A 72 9.73 0.56 0.89
N VAL A 73 9.64 1.52 -0.03
CA VAL A 73 10.50 1.62 -1.21
C VAL A 73 10.97 3.06 -1.36
N ARG A 74 12.29 3.25 -1.46
CA ARG A 74 12.86 4.53 -1.85
C ARG A 74 12.68 4.73 -3.34
N ASP A 75 11.95 5.76 -3.74
CA ASP A 75 11.73 6.15 -5.14
C ASP A 75 12.69 7.28 -5.54
N SER A 76 13.99 7.11 -5.26
CA SER A 76 15.01 8.15 -5.47
C SER A 76 15.20 8.55 -6.94
N ALA A 77 14.87 7.65 -7.86
CA ALA A 77 14.88 7.89 -9.31
C ALA A 77 13.54 8.43 -9.83
N GLY A 78 12.53 8.56 -8.96
CA GLY A 78 11.20 9.06 -9.32
C GLY A 78 10.43 8.16 -10.29
N LYS A 79 10.72 6.86 -10.33
CA LYS A 79 10.07 5.92 -11.26
C LYS A 79 8.60 5.75 -10.89
N ALA A 80 8.30 5.55 -9.61
CA ALA A 80 6.94 5.35 -9.15
C ALA A 80 6.14 6.67 -9.19
N ILE A 81 6.70 7.79 -8.71
CA ILE A 81 6.01 9.08 -8.75
C ILE A 81 5.70 9.52 -10.18
N SER A 82 6.58 9.24 -11.15
CA SER A 82 6.33 9.51 -12.58
C SER A 82 5.26 8.62 -13.20
N GLN A 83 5.18 7.36 -12.75
CA GLN A 83 4.20 6.38 -13.22
C GLN A 83 2.79 6.71 -12.69
N TYR A 84 2.66 6.94 -11.39
CA TYR A 84 1.35 7.12 -10.73
C TYR A 84 0.86 8.57 -10.75
N ARG A 85 1.77 9.55 -10.84
CA ARG A 85 1.48 10.99 -10.90
C ARG A 85 0.52 11.45 -9.78
N PRO A 86 0.88 11.29 -8.49
CA PRO A 86 0.09 11.85 -7.40
C PRO A 86 -0.01 13.38 -7.54
N GLN A 87 -1.14 13.97 -7.13
CA GLN A 87 -1.39 15.41 -7.29
C GLN A 87 -0.69 16.28 -6.23
N GLY A 88 -0.09 15.65 -5.22
CA GLY A 88 0.65 16.29 -4.13
C GLY A 88 1.21 15.23 -3.20
N LEU A 89 1.90 15.63 -2.14
CA LEU A 89 2.40 14.73 -1.10
C LEU A 89 1.95 15.26 0.28
N PRO A 90 1.60 14.38 1.23
CA PRO A 90 1.45 12.92 1.09
C PRO A 90 0.17 12.53 0.33
N TYR A 91 0.18 11.37 -0.31
CA TYR A 91 -0.91 10.93 -1.20
C TYR A 91 -1.21 9.45 -1.07
N LEU A 92 -2.48 9.07 -1.24
CA LEU A 92 -2.97 7.70 -1.18
C LEU A 92 -3.69 7.33 -2.47
N ILE A 93 -3.36 6.16 -3.00
CA ILE A 93 -4.06 5.51 -4.12
C ILE A 93 -4.47 4.11 -3.65
N CYS A 94 -5.76 3.81 -3.70
CA CYS A 94 -6.28 2.47 -3.42
C CYS A 94 -6.48 1.72 -4.75
N LEU A 95 -5.95 0.51 -4.83
CA LEU A 95 -6.07 -0.38 -5.98
C LEU A 95 -6.78 -1.67 -5.55
N ASN A 96 -7.60 -2.22 -6.44
CA ASN A 96 -8.11 -3.58 -6.37
C ASN A 96 -7.77 -4.30 -7.67
N GLU A 97 -7.02 -5.41 -7.61
CA GLU A 97 -6.56 -6.14 -8.80
C GLU A 97 -5.91 -5.23 -9.87
N LYS A 98 -5.13 -4.23 -9.44
CA LYS A 98 -4.49 -3.19 -10.28
C LYS A 98 -5.44 -2.12 -10.85
N THR A 99 -6.74 -2.21 -10.59
CA THR A 99 -7.71 -1.18 -10.96
C THR A 99 -7.78 -0.14 -9.84
N GLU A 100 -7.52 1.12 -10.16
CA GLU A 100 -7.67 2.23 -9.22
C GLU A 100 -9.13 2.39 -8.78
N GLN A 101 -9.34 2.45 -7.46
CA GLN A 101 -10.65 2.66 -6.85
C GLN A 101 -10.78 4.05 -6.24
N LEU A 102 -9.68 4.58 -5.70
CA LEU A 102 -9.65 5.84 -4.98
C LEU A 102 -8.28 6.49 -5.10
N ARG A 103 -8.28 7.82 -5.15
CA ARG A 103 -7.08 8.65 -5.16
C ARG A 103 -7.33 9.93 -4.37
N ILE A 104 -6.59 10.16 -3.29
CA ILE A 104 -6.78 11.30 -2.38
C ILE A 104 -5.48 11.77 -1.74
N ALA A 105 -5.47 13.01 -1.26
CA ALA A 105 -4.44 13.47 -0.31
C ALA A 105 -4.57 12.71 1.02
N LEU A 106 -3.44 12.21 1.54
CA LEU A 106 -3.40 11.41 2.77
C LEU A 106 -3.16 12.31 3.98
N LYS A 107 -4.22 12.64 4.71
CA LYS A 107 -4.20 13.51 5.89
C LYS A 107 -3.92 12.74 7.18
N ASN A 108 -4.42 11.51 7.29
CA ASN A 108 -4.27 10.68 8.50
C ASN A 108 -4.26 9.19 8.14
N LYS A 109 -3.90 8.35 9.11
CA LYS A 109 -3.79 6.90 8.93
C LYS A 109 -5.15 6.21 8.73
N GLU A 110 -6.22 6.76 9.30
CA GLU A 110 -7.57 6.18 9.23
C GLU A 110 -8.10 6.17 7.78
N GLN A 111 -7.60 7.03 6.90
CA GLN A 111 -7.96 7.01 5.48
C GLN A 111 -7.53 5.73 4.73
N LEU A 112 -6.63 4.90 5.28
CA LEU A 112 -6.36 3.57 4.71
C LEU A 112 -7.61 2.66 4.73
N CYS A 113 -8.52 2.88 5.68
CA CYS A 113 -9.78 2.15 5.76
C CYS A 113 -10.65 2.34 4.51
N LEU A 114 -10.46 3.42 3.75
CA LEU A 114 -11.17 3.65 2.49
C LEU A 114 -10.74 2.69 1.37
N CYS A 115 -9.59 2.01 1.53
CA CYS A 115 -9.12 1.02 0.57
C CYS A 115 -9.73 -0.37 0.78
N VAL A 116 -10.48 -0.60 1.86
CA VAL A 116 -11.05 -1.90 2.23
C VAL A 116 -12.52 -1.80 2.56
N LYS A 117 -13.23 -2.92 2.50
CA LYS A 117 -14.67 -2.98 2.85
C LYS A 117 -14.92 -2.97 4.36
N LYS A 118 -13.93 -3.40 5.16
CA LYS A 118 -14.01 -3.48 6.62
C LYS A 118 -12.71 -2.98 7.24
N CYS A 119 -12.86 -2.09 8.21
CA CYS A 119 -11.84 -1.55 9.10
C CYS A 119 -12.46 -1.58 10.51
#